data_AF-A0A9P4UH36-F1
#
_entry.id   AF-A0A9P4UH36-F1
#
_cell.length_a   1.000
_cell.length_b   1.000
_cell.length_c   1.000
_cell.angle_alpha   90.00
_cell.angle_beta   90.00
_cell.angle_gamma   90.00
#
_symmetry.space_group_name_H-M   'P 1'
#
loop_
_entity.id
_entity.type
_entity.pdbx_description
1 polymer ?
#
loop_
_entity_poly.entity_id
_entity_poly.type
_entity_poly.pdbx_seq_one_letter_code
_entity_poly.pdbx_strand_id
1 'polypeptide(L)'
;MDDDWQAAAFGSRHMHNRVQNKSSRGNRPFDVYKTFGSYVCKCAAWKTRDDNNDDEKDITLELYRLSSNGEGVLGEICFPRALDAAVVLSGSRASLSRTVQRMEVDSDEEDEEDEDIEEGEEKDEHGSDEGATSDAEEPMVDPDFEEEPERFRNFEKNSFRQPKFWIRWNGVTEGSEVVTSDMGYVVFSGTDCRKFKGTITCGPLGWKDVAISGRKISGRGFSDVPISWNGQTL
;
A
#
# COMPACT_ATOMS: atom_id res chain seq x y z
N MET A 1 41.52 26.50 -57.80
CA MET A 1 41.50 26.77 -56.35
C MET A 1 40.30 27.65 -56.10
N ASP A 2 39.66 27.44 -54.95
CA ASP A 2 38.48 28.13 -54.43
C ASP A 2 37.12 27.65 -54.98
N ASP A 3 36.51 26.69 -54.29
CA ASP A 3 35.19 26.83 -53.63
C ASP A 3 34.68 25.48 -53.09
N ASP A 4 35.42 24.88 -52.15
CA ASP A 4 34.99 23.66 -51.43
C ASP A 4 34.52 23.97 -49.99
N TRP A 5 34.25 25.24 -49.69
CA TRP A 5 33.71 25.65 -48.38
C TRP A 5 32.18 25.46 -48.28
N GLN A 6 31.47 25.44 -49.40
CA GLN A 6 30.02 25.18 -49.39
C GLN A 6 29.68 23.71 -49.10
N ALA A 7 30.49 22.76 -49.58
CA ALA A 7 30.28 21.33 -49.33
C ALA A 7 30.51 20.96 -47.85
N ALA A 8 31.43 21.65 -47.16
CA ALA A 8 31.69 21.45 -45.73
C ALA A 8 30.58 22.03 -44.81
N ALA A 9 29.82 23.04 -45.27
CA ALA A 9 28.78 23.68 -44.46
C ALA A 9 27.47 22.87 -44.36
N PHE A 10 27.15 22.07 -45.38
CA PHE A 10 25.91 21.27 -45.41
C PHE A 10 26.10 19.78 -45.05
N GLY A 11 27.34 19.30 -44.91
CA GLY A 11 27.65 17.91 -44.57
C GLY A 11 27.49 17.53 -43.09
N SER A 12 27.35 18.50 -42.17
CA SER A 12 27.22 18.24 -40.73
C SER A 12 25.79 18.44 -40.21
N ARG A 13 24.83 17.76 -40.84
CA ARG A 13 23.56 17.43 -40.17
C ARG A 13 23.45 15.94 -40.06
N HIS A 14 24.15 15.43 -39.06
CA HIS A 14 23.88 14.15 -38.43
C HIS A 14 22.37 14.07 -38.14
N MET A 15 21.62 13.31 -38.96
CA MET A 15 20.23 12.97 -38.67
C MET A 15 20.21 11.99 -37.50
N HIS A 16 20.44 12.48 -36.30
CA HIS A 16 20.04 11.81 -35.06
C HIS A 16 18.79 12.47 -34.54
N ASN A 17 17.66 12.15 -35.19
CA ASN A 17 16.38 12.16 -34.50
C ASN A 17 15.71 10.80 -34.66
N ARG A 18 16.48 9.73 -34.43
CA ARG A 18 15.88 8.50 -33.95
C ARG A 18 15.59 8.74 -32.48
N VAL A 19 14.37 9.20 -32.23
CA VAL A 19 13.67 9.05 -30.96
C VAL A 19 13.72 7.56 -30.65
N GLN A 20 14.81 7.11 -30.04
CA GLN A 20 14.74 5.98 -29.16
C GLN A 20 13.84 6.48 -28.04
N ASN A 21 12.56 6.15 -28.15
CA ASN A 21 11.68 6.05 -27.01
C ASN A 21 12.39 5.10 -26.04
N LYS A 22 13.26 5.66 -25.20
CA LYS A 22 13.53 5.15 -23.87
C LYS A 22 12.17 5.23 -23.21
N SER A 23 11.41 4.15 -23.38
CA SER A 23 10.18 3.85 -22.65
C SER A 23 10.34 4.44 -21.25
N SER A 24 9.44 5.34 -20.91
CA SER A 24 9.26 6.00 -19.61
C SER A 24 9.47 5.04 -18.43
N ARG A 25 10.72 4.77 -18.07
CA ARG A 25 11.08 3.96 -16.91
C ARG A 25 10.94 4.76 -15.60
N GLY A 26 10.46 6.00 -15.67
CA GLY A 26 10.49 6.96 -14.58
C GLY A 26 9.14 7.42 -14.04
N ASN A 27 8.01 6.94 -14.57
CA ASN A 27 6.69 7.38 -14.08
C ASN A 27 5.62 6.31 -14.20
N ARG A 28 5.95 5.07 -13.82
CA ARG A 28 4.89 4.08 -13.63
C ARG A 28 4.22 4.39 -12.30
N PRO A 29 2.87 4.41 -12.24
CA PRO A 29 2.16 4.54 -10.99
C PRO A 29 2.62 3.44 -10.04
N PHE A 30 2.61 3.76 -8.75
CA PHE A 30 2.95 2.77 -7.75
C PHE A 30 1.94 1.64 -7.76
N ASP A 31 2.48 0.43 -7.73
CA ASP A 31 1.70 -0.78 -7.73
C ASP A 31 1.68 -1.36 -6.30
N VAL A 32 0.51 -1.30 -5.65
CA VAL A 32 0.33 -1.76 -4.27
C VAL A 32 0.56 -3.27 -4.14
N TYR A 33 0.30 -4.06 -5.18
CA TYR A 33 0.52 -5.52 -5.16
C TYR A 33 2.00 -5.86 -4.97
N LYS A 34 2.92 -4.94 -5.28
CA LYS A 34 4.35 -5.11 -5.01
C LYS A 34 4.67 -5.15 -3.52
N THR A 35 3.76 -4.74 -2.64
CA THR A 35 3.92 -4.90 -1.19
C THR A 35 3.78 -6.37 -0.75
N PHE A 36 3.10 -7.23 -1.52
CA PHE A 36 2.77 -8.59 -1.06
C PHE A 36 3.97 -9.51 -0.99
N GLY A 37 4.03 -10.29 0.09
CA GLY A 37 5.05 -11.30 0.33
C GLY A 37 5.66 -11.20 1.72
N SER A 38 6.80 -11.87 1.85
CA SER A 38 7.45 -12.16 3.12
C SER A 38 8.59 -11.19 3.38
N TYR A 39 8.66 -10.64 4.59
CA TYR A 39 9.69 -9.71 5.03
C TYR A 39 10.36 -10.19 6.30
N VAL A 40 11.69 -10.15 6.31
CA VAL A 40 12.48 -10.28 7.55
C VAL A 40 12.71 -8.88 8.12
N CYS A 41 12.40 -8.73 9.40
CA CYS A 41 12.36 -7.47 10.11
C CYS A 41 13.44 -7.37 11.19
N LYS A 42 13.81 -6.14 11.53
CA LYS A 42 14.73 -5.80 12.60
C LYS A 42 14.09 -4.74 13.49
N CYS A 43 14.07 -5.02 14.79
CA CYS A 43 13.62 -4.12 15.84
C CYS A 43 14.63 -4.19 17.00
N ALA A 44 15.30 -3.09 17.33
CA ALA A 44 16.33 -3.08 18.36
C ALA A 44 15.76 -3.33 19.76
N ALA A 45 14.57 -2.77 20.06
CA ALA A 45 13.92 -2.95 21.37
C ALA A 45 13.49 -4.39 21.63
N TRP A 46 13.20 -5.16 20.58
CA TRP A 46 12.94 -6.59 20.69
C TRP A 46 14.23 -7.37 20.98
N LYS A 47 15.32 -7.07 20.27
CA LYS A 47 16.61 -7.75 20.48
C LYS A 47 17.15 -7.59 21.90
N THR A 48 16.97 -6.41 22.50
CA THR A 48 17.41 -6.17 23.89
C THR A 48 16.54 -6.85 24.94
N ARG A 49 15.34 -7.31 24.58
CA ARG A 49 14.46 -8.07 25.48
C ARG A 49 14.84 -9.55 25.53
N ASP A 50 15.36 -10.06 24.42
CA ASP A 50 15.71 -11.47 24.25
C ASP A 50 17.24 -11.66 24.35
N ASP A 51 17.79 -11.42 25.55
CA ASP A 51 19.24 -11.52 25.84
C ASP A 51 19.81 -12.95 25.66
N ASN A 52 18.96 -13.97 25.45
CA ASN A 52 19.35 -15.37 25.24
C ASN A 52 19.28 -15.82 23.76
N ASN A 53 19.10 -14.89 22.81
CA ASN A 53 18.74 -15.21 21.44
C ASN A 53 19.95 -15.66 20.59
N ASP A 54 20.45 -16.87 20.89
CA ASP A 54 21.23 -17.71 19.95
C ASP A 54 20.30 -18.55 19.05
N ASP A 55 18.97 -18.39 19.21
CA ASP A 55 17.96 -19.04 18.40
C ASP A 55 17.71 -18.26 17.10
N GLU A 56 17.72 -18.99 16.00
CA GLU A 56 17.71 -18.58 14.59
C GLU A 56 16.43 -17.85 14.11
N LYS A 57 15.60 -17.31 15.01
CA LYS A 57 14.27 -16.79 14.68
C LYS A 57 14.29 -15.29 14.44
N ASP A 58 14.05 -14.91 13.18
CA ASP A 58 13.85 -13.53 12.77
C ASP A 58 12.41 -13.05 13.02
N ILE A 59 12.24 -11.72 13.19
CA ILE A 59 10.91 -11.09 13.14
C ILE A 59 10.41 -11.20 11.70
N THR A 60 9.17 -11.66 11.50
CA THR A 60 8.56 -11.78 10.17
C THR A 60 7.38 -10.83 10.01
N LEU A 61 7.24 -10.25 8.82
CA LEU A 61 6.04 -9.53 8.37
C LEU A 61 5.61 -10.15 7.05
N GLU A 62 4.39 -10.65 6.99
CA GLU A 62 3.77 -11.22 5.80
C GLU A 62 2.63 -10.32 5.34
N LEU A 63 2.58 -9.99 4.05
CA LEU A 63 1.52 -9.20 3.44
C LEU A 63 0.85 -10.03 2.34
N TYR A 64 -0.46 -10.27 2.45
CA TYR A 64 -1.14 -11.32 1.68
C TYR A 64 -2.06 -10.78 0.59
N ARG A 65 -2.92 -9.81 0.94
CA ARG A 65 -4.02 -9.35 0.09
C ARG A 65 -4.44 -7.92 0.38
N LEU A 66 -5.31 -7.36 -0.46
CA LEU A 66 -6.05 -6.15 -0.12
C LEU A 66 -7.27 -6.49 0.75
N SER A 67 -7.74 -5.52 1.52
CA SER A 67 -9.07 -5.55 2.13
C SER A 67 -10.17 -5.55 1.07
N SER A 68 -11.39 -5.93 1.45
CA SER A 68 -12.57 -5.97 0.56
C SER A 68 -12.83 -4.65 -0.17
N ASN A 69 -12.59 -3.53 0.49
CA ASN A 69 -12.74 -2.18 -0.08
C ASN A 69 -11.51 -1.68 -0.87
N GLY A 70 -10.44 -2.47 -0.98
CA GLY A 70 -9.21 -2.11 -1.69
C GLY A 70 -8.41 -0.95 -1.06
N GLU A 71 -8.79 -0.46 0.13
CA GLU A 71 -8.11 0.68 0.79
C GLU A 71 -6.99 0.25 1.75
N GLY A 72 -6.92 -1.04 2.10
CA GLY A 72 -5.97 -1.60 3.04
C GLY A 72 -5.21 -2.80 2.46
N VAL A 73 -3.99 -3.03 2.96
CA VAL A 73 -3.22 -4.26 2.75
C VAL A 73 -3.24 -5.06 4.05
N LEU A 74 -3.69 -6.30 3.96
CA LEU A 74 -3.83 -7.22 5.09
C LEU A 74 -2.61 -8.15 5.18
N GLY A 75 -2.23 -8.48 6.42
CA GLY A 75 -1.08 -9.32 6.69
C GLY A 75 -0.95 -9.70 8.16
N GLU A 76 0.20 -10.25 8.52
CA GLU A 76 0.55 -10.62 9.89
C GLU A 76 2.00 -10.22 10.21
N ILE A 77 2.24 -9.87 11.46
CA ILE A 77 3.58 -9.61 12.00
C ILE A 77 3.82 -10.49 13.22
N CYS A 78 4.95 -11.21 13.21
CA CYS A 78 5.36 -12.07 14.30
C CYS A 78 6.70 -11.59 14.86
N PHE A 79 6.69 -11.21 16.13
CA PHE A 79 7.89 -11.09 16.95
C PHE A 79 7.98 -12.37 17.79
N PRO A 80 8.95 -13.25 17.51
CA PRO A 80 9.11 -14.48 18.26
C PRO A 80 9.10 -14.21 19.75
N ARG A 81 8.25 -14.95 20.49
CA ARG A 81 8.13 -14.87 21.95
C ARG A 81 7.78 -13.46 22.47
N ALA A 82 7.12 -12.64 21.67
CA ALA A 82 6.76 -11.29 22.13
C ALA A 82 5.39 -10.85 21.63
N LEU A 83 5.10 -11.03 20.34
CA LEU A 83 3.88 -10.56 19.71
C LEU A 83 3.55 -11.42 18.50
N ASP A 84 2.31 -11.89 18.44
CA ASP A 84 1.72 -12.44 17.22
C ASP A 84 0.47 -11.61 16.89
N ALA A 85 0.44 -10.98 15.71
CA ALA A 85 -0.57 -9.99 15.39
C ALA A 85 -0.92 -9.94 13.91
N ALA A 86 -2.21 -9.77 13.64
CA ALA A 86 -2.70 -9.31 12.36
C ALA A 86 -2.34 -7.83 12.14
N VAL A 87 -2.15 -7.45 10.88
CA VAL A 87 -1.82 -6.07 10.50
C VAL A 87 -2.67 -5.58 9.33
N VAL A 88 -3.00 -4.30 9.38
CA VAL A 88 -3.65 -3.55 8.30
C VAL A 88 -2.77 -2.35 7.97
N LEU A 89 -2.38 -2.25 6.70
CA LEU A 89 -1.61 -1.12 6.18
C LEU A 89 -2.51 -0.27 5.27
N SER A 90 -2.47 1.05 5.39
CA SER A 90 -3.20 1.93 4.47
C SER A 90 -2.42 3.22 4.14
N GLY A 91 -2.67 3.78 2.95
CA GLY A 91 -1.99 4.97 2.46
C GLY A 91 -2.28 6.25 3.28
N SER A 92 -3.35 6.26 4.07
CA SER A 92 -3.72 7.38 4.95
C SER A 92 -4.28 6.90 6.29
N ARG A 93 -4.30 7.78 7.31
CA ARG A 93 -4.95 7.45 8.59
C ARG A 93 -6.47 7.32 8.44
N ALA A 94 -7.09 8.15 7.60
CA ALA A 94 -8.54 8.10 7.37
C ALA A 94 -8.96 6.77 6.75
N SER A 95 -8.25 6.34 5.69
CA SER A 95 -8.46 5.04 5.05
C SER A 95 -8.18 3.87 6.01
N LEU A 96 -7.13 3.97 6.85
CA LEU A 96 -6.86 2.97 7.88
C LEU A 96 -8.02 2.85 8.88
N SER A 97 -8.51 3.98 9.41
CA SER A 97 -9.63 4.00 10.35
C SER A 97 -10.90 3.40 9.75
N ARG A 98 -11.27 3.79 8.53
CA ARG A 98 -12.44 3.23 7.83
C ARG A 98 -12.32 1.72 7.60
N THR A 99 -11.15 1.28 7.17
CA THR A 99 -10.91 -0.14 6.86
C THR A 99 -11.00 -0.98 8.13
N VAL A 100 -10.43 -0.51 9.24
CA VAL A 100 -10.51 -1.21 10.53
C VAL A 100 -11.93 -1.18 11.10
N GLN A 101 -12.62 -0.04 11.02
CA GLN A 101 -14.01 0.06 11.48
C GLN A 101 -14.91 -0.96 10.78
N ARG A 102 -14.75 -1.18 9.47
CA ARG A 102 -15.51 -2.21 8.74
C ARG A 102 -15.23 -3.62 9.23
N MET A 103 -13.96 -3.95 9.48
CA MET A 103 -13.58 -5.25 10.05
C MET A 103 -14.15 -5.46 11.47
N GLU A 104 -14.39 -4.37 12.20
CA GLU A 104 -14.99 -4.36 13.54
C GLU A 104 -16.54 -4.22 13.52
N VAL A 105 -17.16 -4.01 12.36
CA VAL A 105 -18.63 -3.89 12.20
C VAL A 105 -19.20 -5.14 11.52
N ASP A 106 -18.48 -5.73 10.56
CA ASP A 106 -18.79 -7.05 10.00
C ASP A 106 -18.72 -8.17 11.08
N SER A 107 -18.26 -7.83 12.29
CA SER A 107 -18.22 -8.69 13.47
C SER A 107 -19.44 -8.60 14.39
N ASP A 108 -20.23 -7.53 14.27
CA ASP A 108 -21.38 -7.22 15.11
C ASP A 108 -22.66 -7.25 14.24
N GLU A 109 -22.96 -8.37 13.59
CA GLU A 109 -24.29 -8.59 13.03
C GLU A 109 -25.28 -8.91 14.16
N GLU A 110 -25.74 -7.87 14.86
CA GLU A 110 -27.04 -7.71 15.52
C GLU A 110 -27.05 -6.35 16.24
N ASP A 111 -27.21 -5.26 15.50
CA ASP A 111 -28.08 -4.14 15.93
C ASP A 111 -28.41 -3.27 14.71
N GLU A 112 -29.68 -3.35 14.32
CA GLU A 112 -30.34 -2.47 13.37
C GLU A 112 -30.24 -1.02 13.85
N GLU A 113 -29.80 -0.10 13.00
CA GLU A 113 -30.50 1.15 12.69
C GLU A 113 -29.78 1.88 11.54
N ASP A 114 -30.42 1.83 10.37
CA ASP A 114 -30.17 2.73 9.25
C ASP A 114 -30.32 4.19 9.72
N GLU A 115 -29.24 4.96 9.71
CA GLU A 115 -29.34 6.42 9.64
C GLU A 115 -28.84 6.89 8.28
N ASP A 116 -29.81 7.06 7.38
CA ASP A 116 -29.72 7.84 6.15
C ASP A 116 -29.10 9.22 6.45
N ILE A 117 -27.86 9.43 6.00
CA ILE A 117 -27.31 10.78 5.92
C ILE A 117 -27.74 11.36 4.57
N GLU A 118 -28.83 12.13 4.60
CA GLU A 118 -29.24 13.06 3.54
C GLU A 118 -28.10 14.07 3.26
N GLU A 119 -27.35 13.88 2.17
CA GLU A 119 -26.59 14.99 1.58
C GLU A 119 -27.54 15.84 0.74
N GLY A 120 -27.85 17.02 1.28
CA GLY A 120 -28.79 17.98 0.73
C GLY A 120 -28.49 18.43 -0.70
N GLU A 121 -29.55 18.44 -1.48
CA GLU A 121 -29.65 19.14 -2.76
C GLU A 121 -29.43 20.65 -2.58
N GLU A 122 -28.48 21.22 -3.32
CA GLU A 122 -28.62 22.60 -3.81
C GLU A 122 -28.53 22.58 -5.34
N LYS A 123 -29.69 22.88 -5.94
CA LYS A 123 -29.89 23.20 -7.35
C LYS A 123 -29.08 24.44 -7.73
N ASP A 124 -28.47 24.41 -8.90
CA ASP A 124 -28.42 25.60 -9.75
C ASP A 124 -28.55 25.19 -11.24
N GLU A 125 -29.72 25.51 -11.80
CA GLU A 125 -30.04 25.46 -13.22
C GLU A 125 -29.45 26.70 -13.92
N HIS A 126 -28.65 26.51 -14.98
CA HIS A 126 -28.93 27.09 -16.30
C HIS A 126 -27.78 26.83 -17.30
N GLY A 127 -28.13 26.40 -18.52
CA GLY A 127 -27.31 26.69 -19.69
C GLY A 127 -27.36 25.64 -20.80
N SER A 128 -28.46 25.63 -21.55
CA SER A 128 -28.64 24.95 -22.84
C SER A 128 -27.51 25.26 -23.82
N ASP A 129 -26.96 24.25 -24.51
CA ASP A 129 -26.60 24.36 -25.93
C ASP A 129 -26.48 22.99 -26.59
N GLU A 130 -27.14 22.85 -27.74
CA GLU A 130 -27.17 21.65 -28.58
C GLU A 130 -25.95 21.61 -29.52
N GLY A 131 -25.39 20.44 -29.76
CA GLY A 131 -24.33 20.29 -30.76
C GLY A 131 -23.86 18.86 -30.97
N ALA A 132 -24.60 18.12 -31.79
CA ALA A 132 -24.25 16.79 -32.29
C ALA A 132 -23.07 16.84 -33.29
N THR A 133 -22.06 15.96 -33.14
CA THR A 133 -21.32 15.24 -34.22
C THR A 133 -20.50 14.11 -33.57
N SER A 134 -20.92 12.85 -33.67
CA SER A 134 -20.40 11.79 -34.56
C SER A 134 -18.94 11.33 -34.32
N ASP A 135 -18.81 10.02 -34.15
CA ASP A 135 -17.65 9.18 -34.48
C ASP A 135 -16.57 9.02 -33.39
N ALA A 136 -16.86 8.13 -32.44
CA ALA A 136 -15.85 7.50 -31.60
C ALA A 136 -16.07 5.99 -31.67
N GLU A 137 -15.17 5.28 -32.34
CA GLU A 137 -15.07 3.84 -32.21
C GLU A 137 -14.88 3.52 -30.73
N GLU A 138 -15.88 2.87 -30.13
CA GLU A 138 -15.81 2.38 -28.76
C GLU A 138 -14.70 1.30 -28.70
N PRO A 139 -13.58 1.54 -28.00
CA PRO A 139 -12.69 0.43 -27.69
C PRO A 139 -13.48 -0.48 -26.75
N MET A 140 -13.65 -1.75 -27.14
CA MET A 140 -14.22 -2.77 -26.26
C MET A 140 -13.45 -2.79 -24.94
N VAL A 141 -14.03 -2.18 -23.91
CA VAL A 141 -13.49 -2.15 -22.57
C VAL A 141 -13.80 -3.51 -21.96
N ASP A 142 -12.73 -4.26 -21.70
CA ASP A 142 -12.81 -5.49 -20.91
C ASP A 142 -13.37 -5.11 -19.52
N PRO A 143 -14.53 -5.64 -19.09
CA PRO A 143 -15.22 -5.19 -17.87
C PRO A 143 -14.42 -5.42 -16.58
N ASP A 144 -13.28 -6.11 -16.63
CA ASP A 144 -12.39 -6.32 -15.48
C ASP A 144 -11.41 -5.15 -15.22
N PHE A 145 -11.38 -4.09 -16.05
CA PHE A 145 -10.36 -3.03 -15.94
C PHE A 145 -10.81 -1.71 -15.28
N GLU A 146 -12.11 -1.53 -14.97
CA GLU A 146 -12.61 -0.26 -14.41
C GLU A 146 -12.43 -0.12 -12.89
N GLU A 147 -12.30 -1.22 -12.13
CA GLU A 147 -12.05 -1.17 -10.68
C GLU A 147 -10.58 -0.86 -10.31
N GLU A 148 -9.63 -1.15 -11.20
CA GLU A 148 -8.21 -0.91 -10.97
C GLU A 148 -7.84 0.57 -10.74
N PRO A 149 -8.29 1.54 -11.56
CA PRO A 149 -7.86 2.95 -11.42
C PRO A 149 -8.25 3.60 -10.09
N GLU A 150 -9.38 3.23 -9.49
CA GLU A 150 -9.81 3.79 -8.19
C GLU A 150 -8.95 3.26 -7.03
N ARG A 151 -8.63 1.95 -7.06
CA ARG A 151 -7.75 1.32 -6.06
C ARG A 151 -6.36 1.94 -6.06
N PHE A 152 -5.80 2.28 -7.23
CA PHE A 152 -4.51 2.96 -7.32
C PHE A 152 -4.54 4.40 -6.78
N ARG A 153 -5.63 5.14 -7.01
CA ARG A 153 -5.80 6.51 -6.50
C ARG A 153 -5.75 6.58 -4.98
N ASN A 154 -6.26 5.55 -4.29
CA ASN A 154 -6.27 5.49 -2.83
C ASN A 154 -4.87 5.47 -2.20
N PHE A 155 -3.86 4.95 -2.93
CA PHE A 155 -2.46 4.92 -2.50
C PHE A 155 -1.59 6.01 -3.14
N GLU A 156 -2.09 6.70 -4.17
CA GLU A 156 -1.31 7.60 -5.02
C GLU A 156 -0.83 8.86 -4.29
N LYS A 157 -1.61 9.39 -3.34
CA LYS A 157 -1.29 10.65 -2.63
C LYS A 157 0.02 10.62 -1.82
N ASN A 158 0.64 9.45 -1.59
CA ASN A 158 1.89 9.30 -0.83
C ASN A 158 3.04 8.60 -1.58
N SER A 159 2.93 8.42 -2.91
CA SER A 159 3.65 7.31 -3.56
C SER A 159 4.79 7.66 -4.53
N PHE A 160 5.08 8.94 -4.77
CA PHE A 160 5.89 9.27 -5.95
C PHE A 160 7.34 8.75 -5.94
N ARG A 161 7.90 8.33 -4.78
CA ARG A 161 9.21 7.62 -4.71
C ARG A 161 9.36 6.67 -3.52
N GLN A 162 8.66 6.92 -2.41
CA GLN A 162 8.78 6.15 -1.17
C GLN A 162 7.39 6.00 -0.55
N PRO A 163 6.64 4.95 -0.92
CA PRO A 163 5.27 4.82 -0.48
C PRO A 163 5.23 4.62 1.04
N LYS A 164 4.49 5.48 1.71
CA LYS A 164 4.26 5.46 3.15
C LYS A 164 2.88 4.88 3.44
N PHE A 165 2.85 3.94 4.37
CA PHE A 165 1.64 3.34 4.90
C PHE A 165 1.57 3.56 6.41
N TRP A 166 0.40 3.90 6.91
CA TRP A 166 0.06 3.75 8.31
C TRP A 166 -0.23 2.28 8.57
N ILE A 167 0.20 1.77 9.72
CA ILE A 167 -0.09 0.40 10.15
C ILE A 167 -0.90 0.47 11.44
N ARG A 168 -1.97 -0.32 11.50
CA ARG A 168 -2.59 -0.74 12.76
C ARG A 168 -2.39 -2.24 12.87
N TRP A 169 -2.08 -2.71 14.07
CA TRP A 169 -1.97 -4.13 14.34
C TRP A 169 -2.88 -4.50 15.49
N ASN A 170 -3.26 -5.77 15.53
CA ASN A 170 -4.08 -6.35 16.55
C ASN A 170 -3.61 -7.77 16.84
N GLY A 171 -3.37 -8.10 18.11
CA GLY A 171 -2.86 -9.42 18.45
C GLY A 171 -2.53 -9.61 19.91
N VAL A 172 -1.86 -10.72 20.18
CA VAL A 172 -1.60 -11.22 21.52
C VAL A 172 -0.10 -11.12 21.82
N THR A 173 0.23 -10.55 22.99
CA THR A 173 1.60 -10.52 23.49
C THR A 173 1.92 -11.75 24.33
N GLU A 174 3.18 -12.19 24.34
CA GLU A 174 3.60 -13.36 25.13
C GLU A 174 3.18 -13.22 26.61
N GLY A 175 2.50 -14.25 27.14
CA GLY A 175 2.03 -14.28 28.53
C GLY A 175 0.74 -13.51 28.80
N SER A 176 0.10 -12.94 27.76
CA SER A 176 -1.23 -12.32 27.82
C SER A 176 -2.23 -13.17 27.06
N GLU A 177 -3.46 -13.26 27.53
CA GLU A 177 -4.62 -13.74 26.74
C GLU A 177 -5.43 -12.56 26.19
N VAL A 178 -5.10 -11.33 26.60
CA VAL A 178 -5.79 -10.12 26.19
C VAL A 178 -5.24 -9.67 24.83
N VAL A 179 -6.13 -9.59 23.85
CA VAL A 179 -5.86 -8.98 22.55
C VAL A 179 -5.62 -7.48 22.74
N THR A 180 -4.56 -6.98 22.14
CA THR A 180 -4.17 -5.57 22.19
C THR A 180 -4.00 -5.01 20.78
N SER A 181 -4.19 -3.70 20.64
CA SER A 181 -4.03 -3.00 19.36
C SER A 181 -3.25 -1.72 19.55
N ASP A 182 -2.35 -1.44 18.61
CA ASP A 182 -1.57 -0.21 18.54
C ASP A 182 -1.27 0.15 17.08
N MET A 183 -0.53 1.24 16.88
CA MET A 183 -0.23 1.80 15.57
C MET A 183 1.26 1.95 15.28
N GLY A 184 1.55 2.26 14.02
CA GLY A 184 2.86 2.66 13.54
C GLY A 184 2.78 3.21 12.12
N TYR A 185 3.92 3.19 11.43
CA TYR A 185 3.95 3.39 9.98
C TYR A 185 5.11 2.63 9.35
N VAL A 186 5.03 2.37 8.05
CA VAL A 186 6.13 1.86 7.22
C VAL A 186 6.32 2.77 6.01
N VAL A 187 7.57 2.96 5.61
CA VAL A 187 7.97 3.71 4.42
C VAL A 187 8.87 2.81 3.59
N PHE A 188 8.38 2.40 2.42
CA PHE A 188 9.17 1.57 1.52
C PHE A 188 10.23 2.40 0.80
N SER A 189 11.39 1.77 0.59
CA SER A 189 12.47 2.32 -0.22
C SER A 189 12.21 1.98 -1.69
N GLY A 190 11.68 2.96 -2.43
CA GLY A 190 11.32 2.77 -3.83
C GLY A 190 9.97 2.10 -4.02
N THR A 191 9.52 2.04 -5.28
CA THR A 191 8.22 1.51 -5.68
C THR A 191 8.18 -0.03 -5.77
N ASP A 192 9.32 -0.71 -5.63
CA ASP A 192 9.39 -2.19 -5.64
C ASP A 192 9.24 -2.81 -4.25
N CYS A 193 9.03 -2.00 -3.21
CA CYS A 193 8.76 -2.44 -1.83
C CYS A 193 9.74 -3.48 -1.27
N ARG A 194 11.00 -3.48 -1.74
CA ARG A 194 12.02 -4.48 -1.34
C ARG A 194 12.55 -4.28 0.08
N LYS A 195 12.48 -3.05 0.59
CA LYS A 195 12.95 -2.67 1.93
C LYS A 195 12.03 -1.61 2.48
N PHE A 196 11.87 -1.56 3.79
CA PHE A 196 11.16 -0.47 4.46
C PHE A 196 11.85 -0.05 5.75
N LYS A 197 11.51 1.16 6.20
CA LYS A 197 11.76 1.66 7.55
C LYS A 197 10.46 2.18 8.13
N GLY A 198 10.29 2.12 9.44
CA GLY A 198 9.03 2.48 10.07
C GLY A 198 9.15 2.57 11.58
N THR A 199 8.00 2.71 12.22
CA THR A 199 7.87 2.57 13.66
C THR A 199 6.74 1.61 14.01
N ILE A 200 6.83 1.02 15.19
CA ILE A 200 5.77 0.24 15.82
C ILE A 200 5.67 0.64 17.29
N THR A 201 4.45 0.85 17.75
CA THR A 201 4.11 1.03 19.17
C THR A 201 3.50 -0.27 19.69
N CYS A 202 3.83 -0.63 20.93
CA CYS A 202 3.25 -1.76 21.64
C CYS A 202 3.26 -1.46 23.14
N GLY A 203 2.12 -0.98 23.64
CA GLY A 203 1.91 -0.61 25.04
C GLY A 203 2.30 -1.72 26.03
N PRO A 204 1.83 -2.97 25.87
CA PRO A 204 2.17 -4.08 26.78
C PRO A 204 3.67 -4.43 26.80
N LEU A 205 4.38 -4.18 25.70
CA LEU A 205 5.83 -4.37 25.63
C LEU A 205 6.62 -3.11 26.04
N GLY A 206 5.93 -2.02 26.43
CA GLY A 206 6.55 -0.73 26.77
C GLY A 206 7.16 -0.01 25.57
N TRP A 207 6.79 -0.39 24.36
CA TRP A 207 7.34 0.18 23.12
C TRP A 207 6.49 1.38 22.69
N LYS A 208 7.16 2.52 22.50
CA LYS A 208 6.54 3.72 21.93
C LYS A 208 7.36 4.19 20.73
N ASP A 209 6.74 4.18 19.55
CA ASP A 209 7.35 4.58 18.28
C ASP A 209 8.73 3.93 18.03
N VAL A 210 8.86 2.67 18.40
CA VAL A 210 10.13 1.93 18.27
C VAL A 210 10.44 1.72 16.80
N ALA A 211 11.69 1.99 16.40
CA ALA A 211 12.14 1.82 15.03
C ALA A 211 12.09 0.35 14.59
N ILE A 212 11.45 0.11 13.45
CA ILE A 212 11.42 -1.17 12.76
C ILE A 212 11.91 -0.98 11.32
N SER A 213 12.63 -1.97 10.79
CA SER A 213 13.00 -2.02 9.38
C SER A 213 12.85 -3.41 8.84
N GLY A 214 12.56 -3.57 7.55
CA GLY A 214 12.40 -4.88 6.95
C GLY A 214 12.99 -4.98 5.55
N ARG A 215 13.29 -6.21 5.15
CA ARG A 215 13.73 -6.57 3.80
C ARG A 215 12.86 -7.71 3.30
N LYS A 216 12.34 -7.55 2.09
CA LYS A 216 11.58 -8.58 1.39
C LYS A 216 12.47 -9.77 1.09
N ILE A 217 12.08 -10.96 1.54
CA ILE A 217 12.77 -12.23 1.27
C ILE A 217 12.14 -12.96 0.09
N SER A 218 10.82 -12.84 -0.06
CA SER A 218 10.08 -13.46 -1.16
C SER A 218 8.91 -12.57 -1.57
N GLY A 219 8.72 -12.37 -2.87
CA GLY A 219 7.51 -11.80 -3.42
C GLY A 219 6.45 -12.87 -3.55
N ARG A 220 5.21 -12.56 -3.18
CA ARG A 220 4.07 -13.45 -3.39
C ARG A 220 3.00 -12.69 -4.17
N GLY A 221 2.16 -13.43 -4.89
CA GLY A 221 0.91 -12.89 -5.41
C GLY A 221 -0.11 -12.75 -4.27
N PHE A 222 -1.32 -12.34 -4.65
CA PHE A 222 -2.49 -12.39 -3.76
C PHE A 222 -2.62 -13.78 -3.12
N SER A 223 -2.93 -13.83 -1.83
CA SER A 223 -3.18 -15.07 -1.10
C SER A 223 -4.34 -14.88 -0.14
N ASP A 224 -5.26 -15.84 -0.13
CA ASP A 224 -6.44 -15.84 0.74
C ASP A 224 -6.14 -16.54 2.08
N VAL A 225 -5.03 -16.15 2.71
CA VAL A 225 -4.68 -16.68 4.03
C VAL A 225 -5.66 -16.08 5.04
N PRO A 226 -6.33 -16.89 5.86
CA PRO A 226 -7.19 -16.40 6.94
C PRO A 226 -6.35 -15.64 7.96
N ILE A 227 -6.81 -14.48 8.42
CA ILE A 227 -6.10 -13.65 9.39
C ILE A 227 -6.98 -13.43 10.62
N SER A 228 -6.43 -13.56 11.84
CA SER A 228 -7.20 -13.33 13.06
C SER A 228 -7.13 -11.86 13.51
N TRP A 229 -8.24 -11.12 13.41
CA TRP A 229 -8.39 -9.76 13.92
C TRP A 229 -9.40 -9.76 15.07
N ASN A 230 -9.02 -9.25 16.24
CA ASN A 230 -9.86 -9.27 17.46
C ASN A 230 -10.38 -10.66 17.86
N GLY A 231 -9.68 -11.74 17.47
CA GLY A 231 -10.11 -13.12 17.71
C GLY A 231 -11.10 -13.67 16.67
N GLN A 232 -11.41 -12.91 15.62
CA GLN A 232 -12.22 -13.33 14.48
C GLN A 232 -11.37 -13.53 13.24
N THR A 233 -11.73 -14.53 12.44
CA THR A 233 -11.01 -14.83 11.19
C THR A 233 -11.57 -14.00 10.04
N LEU A 234 -10.72 -13.20 9.41
CA LEU A 234 -10.97 -12.35 8.23
C LEU A 234 -10.62 -13.02 6.92
#